data_AF-A0A2N5M529-F1
#
_entry.id   AF-A0A2N5M529-F1
#
_cell.length_a   1.000
_cell.length_b   1.000
_cell.length_c   1.000
_cell.angle_alpha   90.00
_cell.angle_beta   90.00
_cell.angle_gamma   90.00
#
_symmetry.space_group_name_H-M   'P 1'
#
loop_
_entity.id
_entity.type
_entity.pdbx_description
1 polymer ?
#
loop_
_entity_poly.entity_id
_entity_poly.type
_entity_poly.pdbx_seq_one_letter_code
_entity_poly.pdbx_strand_id
1 'polypeptide(L)' 'MTQTEQVIRDMTLSIISGRLNKSLEETEGLVGNILALIPMENYLGMIKPLVNITNLEECLEILNENVEVKE' A
#
# COMPACT_ATOMS: atom_id res chain seq x y z
N MET A 1 9.79 -10.46 8.76
CA MET A 1 8.63 -9.57 8.93
C MET A 1 8.05 -9.82 10.32
N THR A 2 7.94 -8.79 11.14
CA THR A 2 7.34 -8.88 12.49
C THR A 2 5.81 -8.89 12.39
N GLN A 3 5.13 -9.33 13.46
CA GLN A 3 3.66 -9.31 13.52
C GLN A 3 3.08 -7.90 13.30
N THR A 4 3.77 -6.88 13.81
CA THR A 4 3.38 -5.47 13.64
C THR A 4 3.44 -5.03 12.18
N GLU A 5 4.45 -5.50 11.44
CA GLU A 5 4.62 -5.17 10.02
C GLU A 5 3.51 -5.76 9.16
N GLN A 6 3.12 -7.01 9.44
CA GLN A 6 1.97 -7.64 8.78
C GLN A 6 0.68 -6.87 9.03
N VAL A 7 0.41 -6.48 10.28
CA VAL A 7 -0.81 -5.72 10.63
C VAL A 7 -0.88 -4.39 9.88
N ILE A 8 0.22 -3.65 9.80
CA ILE A 8 0.27 -2.37 9.09
C ILE A 8 0.05 -2.57 7.58
N ARG A 9 0.64 -3.62 6.99
CA ARG A 9 0.42 -3.97 5.59
C ARG A 9 -1.04 -4.34 5.32
N ASP A 10 -1.65 -5.18 6.14
CA ASP A 10 -3.04 -5.61 6.00
C ASP A 10 -4.01 -4.41 6.14
N MET A 11 -3.73 -3.49 7.06
CA MET A 11 -4.48 -2.24 7.20
C MET A 11 -4.36 -1.37 5.94
N THR A 12 -3.16 -1.23 5.41
CA THR A 12 -2.90 -0.44 4.19
C THR A 12 -3.63 -1.04 3.00
N LEU A 13 -3.57 -2.37 2.85
CA LEU A 13 -4.28 -3.10 1.81
C LEU A 13 -5.80 -2.90 1.92
N SER A 14 -6.33 -2.93 3.15
CA SER A 14 -7.76 -2.71 3.42
C SER A 14 -8.21 -1.30 3.03
N ILE A 15 -7.38 -0.28 3.28
CA ILE A 15 -7.65 1.10 2.85
C ILE A 15 -7.72 1.15 1.32
N ILE A 16 -6.72 0.61 0.64
CA ILE A 16 -6.64 0.64 -0.83
C ILE A 16 -7.83 -0.11 -1.44
N SER A 17 -8.12 -1.32 -0.94
CA SER A 17 -9.28 -2.13 -1.36
C SER A 17 -10.59 -1.36 -1.23
N GLY A 18 -10.80 -0.69 -0.08
CA GLY A 18 -11.99 0.13 0.15
C GLY A 18 -12.08 1.33 -0.79
N ARG A 19 -10.96 2.00 -1.09
CA ARG A 19 -10.92 3.16 -1.99
C ARG A 19 -11.10 2.80 -3.46
N LEU A 20 -10.53 1.68 -3.89
CA LEU A 20 -10.65 1.19 -5.27
C LEU A 20 -11.94 0.38 -5.51
N ASN A 21 -12.72 0.13 -4.46
CA ASN A 21 -13.91 -0.71 -4.49
C ASN A 21 -13.61 -2.11 -5.08
N LYS A 22 -12.49 -2.71 -4.63
CA LYS A 22 -11.99 -4.02 -5.05
C LYS A 22 -11.94 -4.96 -3.87
N SER A 23 -11.92 -6.27 -4.12
CA SER A 23 -11.67 -7.24 -3.03
C SER A 23 -10.24 -7.12 -2.50
N LEU A 24 -10.00 -7.60 -1.28
CA LEU A 24 -8.65 -7.66 -0.71
C LEU A 24 -7.73 -8.52 -1.59
N GLU A 25 -8.21 -9.65 -2.10
CA GLU A 25 -7.44 -10.55 -2.97
C GLU A 25 -7.06 -9.88 -4.29
N GLU A 26 -8.00 -9.18 -4.93
CA GLU A 26 -7.71 -8.43 -6.16
C GLU A 26 -6.72 -7.30 -5.89
N THR A 27 -6.88 -6.62 -4.77
CA THR A 27 -5.97 -5.53 -4.35
C THR A 27 -4.57 -6.04 -4.07
N GLU A 28 -4.42 -7.16 -3.36
CA GLU A 28 -3.13 -7.83 -3.13
C GLU A 28 -2.46 -8.21 -4.44
N GLY A 29 -3.24 -8.72 -5.41
CA GLY A 29 -2.72 -9.03 -6.75
C GLY A 29 -2.22 -7.80 -7.52
N LEU A 30 -2.79 -6.62 -7.27
CA LEU A 30 -2.42 -5.38 -7.96
C LEU A 30 -1.24 -4.66 -7.30
N VAL A 31 -1.22 -4.57 -5.96
CA VAL A 31 -0.26 -3.73 -5.23
C VAL A 31 0.58 -4.46 -4.18
N GLY A 32 0.28 -5.71 -3.88
CA GLY A 32 0.95 -6.47 -2.81
C GLY A 32 2.46 -6.61 -3.00
N ASN A 33 2.91 -6.77 -4.25
CA ASN A 33 4.34 -6.81 -4.58
C ASN A 33 5.04 -5.48 -4.26
N ILE A 34 4.39 -4.34 -4.51
CA ILE A 34 4.96 -3.01 -4.27
C ILE A 34 4.95 -2.72 -2.76
N LEU A 35 3.87 -3.06 -2.06
CA LEU A 35 3.78 -2.97 -0.60
C LEU A 35 4.89 -3.76 0.10
N ALA A 36 5.31 -4.91 -0.47
CA ALA A 36 6.42 -5.70 0.07
C ALA A 36 7.79 -5.00 -0.03
N LEU A 37 7.93 -4.00 -0.91
CA LEU A 37 9.17 -3.25 -1.13
C LEU A 37 9.24 -1.93 -0.36
N ILE A 38 8.14 -1.52 0.27
CA ILE A 38 8.07 -0.27 1.02
C ILE A 38 8.63 -0.49 2.42
N PRO A 39 9.60 0.33 2.86
CA PRO A 39 10.11 0.31 4.23
C PRO A 39 9.02 0.68 5.23
N MET A 40 9.04 0.04 6.40
CA MET A 40 8.01 0.23 7.43
C MET A 40 7.88 1.67 7.94
N GLU A 41 8.98 2.42 7.94
CA GLU A 41 9.01 3.84 8.28
C GLU A 41 8.19 4.71 7.33
N ASN A 42 8.03 4.31 6.07
CA ASN A 42 7.31 5.08 5.04
C ASN A 42 5.80 4.84 5.08
N TYR A 43 5.33 3.75 5.69
CA TYR A 43 3.90 3.40 5.73
C TYR A 43 3.04 4.49 6.36
N LEU A 44 3.48 5.08 7.48
CA LEU A 44 2.71 6.14 8.15
C LEU A 44 2.54 7.39 7.27
N GLY A 45 3.55 7.72 6.47
CA GLY A 45 3.50 8.85 5.54
C GLY A 45 2.50 8.67 4.40
N MET A 46 2.32 7.42 3.94
CA MET A 46 1.42 7.12 2.82
C MET A 46 -0.03 6.85 3.19
N ILE A 47 -0.37 6.55 4.45
CA ILE A 47 -1.78 6.31 4.84
C ILE A 47 -2.65 7.49 4.42
N LYS A 48 -2.26 8.72 4.74
CA LYS A 48 -3.04 9.93 4.46
C LYS A 48 -3.32 10.15 2.96
N PRO A 49 -2.35 10.09 2.04
CA PRO A 49 -2.64 10.17 0.62
C PRO A 49 -3.44 8.96 0.11
N LEU A 50 -3.17 7.74 0.61
CA LEU A 50 -3.92 6.53 0.23
C LEU A 50 -5.42 6.60 0.56
N VAL A 51 -5.84 7.29 1.63
CA VAL A 51 -7.29 7.44 1.92
C VAL A 51 -8.01 8.33 0.91
N ASN A 52 -7.28 9.16 0.16
CA ASN A 52 -7.86 10.14 -0.78
C ASN A 52 -7.82 9.68 -2.23
N ILE A 53 -7.21 8.54 -2.54
CA ILE A 53 -7.12 8.03 -3.90
C ILE A 53 -8.52 7.76 -4.47
N THR A 54 -8.63 7.92 -5.79
CA THR A 54 -9.84 7.68 -6.58
C THR A 54 -9.66 6.57 -7.60
N ASN A 55 -8.42 6.21 -7.93
CA ASN A 55 -8.09 5.22 -8.94
C ASN A 55 -6.76 4.50 -8.63
N LEU A 56 -6.48 3.44 -9.39
CA LEU A 56 -5.30 2.60 -9.19
C LEU A 56 -4.00 3.33 -9.55
N GLU A 57 -4.02 4.25 -10.50
CA GLU A 57 -2.83 4.99 -10.94
C GLU A 57 -2.29 5.88 -9.81
N GLU A 58 -3.15 6.68 -9.18
CA GLU A 58 -2.81 7.48 -7.99
C GLU A 58 -2.27 6.60 -6.85
N CYS A 59 -2.85 5.42 -6.66
CA CYS A 59 -2.37 4.46 -5.67
C CYS A 59 -0.93 4.03 -5.97
N LEU A 60 -0.67 3.62 -7.21
CA LEU A 60 0.65 3.15 -7.63
C LEU A 60 1.68 4.27 -7.56
N GLU A 61 1.34 5.51 -7.91
CA GLU A 61 2.23 6.66 -7.76
C GLU A 61 2.67 6.83 -6.30
N ILE A 62 1.72 6.89 -5.36
CA ILE A 62 2.01 7.02 -3.92
C ILE A 62 2.89 5.87 -3.43
N LEU A 63 2.58 4.63 -3.84
CA LEU A 63 3.34 3.47 -3.40
C LEU A 63 4.78 3.51 -3.95
N ASN A 64 4.96 3.81 -5.24
CA ASN A 64 6.28 3.85 -5.88
C ASN A 64 7.18 4.97 -5.36
N GLU A 65 6.64 6.13 -4.99
CA GLU A 65 7.40 7.21 -4.33
C GLU A 65 8.04 6.79 -3.00
N ASN A 66 7.54 5.71 -2.40
CA ASN A 66 7.94 5.24 -1.09
C ASN A 66 8.69 3.90 -1.13
N VAL A 67 8.94 3.34 -2.31
CA VAL A 67 9.75 2.13 -2.49
C VAL A 67 11.22 2.50 -2.30
N GLU A 68 11.95 1.76 -1.46
CA GLU A 68 13.41 1.78 -1.49
C GLU A 68 13.89 0.89 -2.64
N VAL A 69 14.32 1.52 -3.75
CA VAL A 69 15.12 0.83 -4.75
C VAL A 69 16.51 0.68 -4.16
N LYS A 70 16.83 -0.52 -3.67
CA LYS A 70 18.23 -0.86 -3.35
C LYS A 70 19.01 -0.87 -4.66
N GLU A 71 19.73 0.22 -4.93
CA GLU A 71 20.82 0.26 -5.92
C GLU A 71 21.95 -0.70 -5.54
#